data_AF-W2RNF8-F1
#
_entry.id   AF-W2RNF8-F1
#
_cell.length_a   1.000
_cell.length_b   1.000
_cell.length_c   1.000
_cell.angle_alpha   90.00
_cell.angle_beta   90.00
_cell.angle_gamma   90.00
#
_symmetry.space_group_name_H-M   'P 1'
#
loop_
_entity.id
_entity.type
_entity.pdbx_description
1 polymer ?
#
loop_
_entity_poly.entity_id
_entity_poly.type
_entity_poly.pdbx_seq_one_letter_code
_entity_poly.pdbx_strand_id
1 'polypeptide(L)'
;MSQITQLASRLFTANGFSPVKTLPTDKRVRGFLNQHLLFDTTAALLVWEHKFFPQYWIPRADFTAAAVFDKDQPVSGIESSTYSLTTKEGQEKKSVPALVVPESFDHELKGLVKVEFKSIDAWYEELAEVLFHPKDPFHRVDLLPSGRQVKVEVEGAVVADTAGEGGVVSLWETNFPGRWYLPGTAIRWQYLRKSDTKTGCPYKGQASYYDAVVDGKEVKDVVWYYENPTQESAGIKGLYCFYPDKVRTWVDGKEIERVGMPKPRIEGIRAAREKPVGEEVKKSGCGC
;
A
#
# COMPACT_ATOMS: atom_id res chain seq x y z
N MET A 1 19.73 5.24 -6.80
CA MET A 1 19.06 6.53 -6.52
C MET A 1 17.76 6.23 -5.78
N SER A 2 17.46 6.96 -4.70
CA SER A 2 16.18 6.82 -3.98
C SER A 2 15.03 7.37 -4.84
N GLN A 3 13.77 7.06 -4.48
CA GLN A 3 12.60 7.61 -5.16
C GLN A 3 12.58 9.15 -5.08
N ILE A 4 12.95 9.69 -3.90
CA ILE A 4 13.13 11.13 -3.68
C ILE A 4 14.19 11.74 -4.60
N THR A 5 15.37 11.12 -4.77
CA THR A 5 16.39 11.64 -5.69
C THR A 5 15.91 11.64 -7.14
N GLN A 6 15.20 10.59 -7.57
CA GLN A 6 14.62 10.53 -8.91
C GLN A 6 13.54 11.58 -9.12
N LEU A 7 12.70 11.83 -8.11
CA LEU A 7 11.68 12.88 -8.13
C LEU A 7 12.33 14.27 -8.20
N ALA A 8 13.35 14.54 -7.39
CA ALA A 8 14.09 15.79 -7.41
C ALA A 8 14.73 16.04 -8.79
N SER A 9 15.40 15.03 -9.35
CA SER A 9 15.97 15.13 -10.70
C SER A 9 14.92 15.47 -11.76
N ARG A 10 13.74 14.85 -11.70
CA ARG A 10 12.67 15.19 -12.64
C ARG A 10 12.11 16.59 -12.37
N LEU A 11 11.91 16.99 -11.12
CA LEU A 11 11.30 18.28 -10.78
C LEU A 11 12.18 19.46 -11.21
N PHE A 12 13.50 19.40 -11.00
CA PHE A 12 14.43 20.51 -11.24
C PHE A 12 15.10 20.49 -12.64
N THR A 13 14.58 19.74 -13.61
CA THR A 13 15.07 19.75 -15.00
C THR A 13 14.14 20.52 -15.94
N ALA A 14 14.64 20.93 -17.11
CA ALA A 14 13.93 21.79 -18.06
C ALA A 14 12.60 21.23 -18.61
N ASN A 15 12.46 19.90 -18.68
CA ASN A 15 11.22 19.20 -19.05
C ASN A 15 10.50 18.66 -17.81
N GLY A 16 10.45 19.48 -16.75
CA GLY A 16 10.28 19.08 -15.37
C GLY A 16 9.07 18.20 -15.05
N PHE A 17 9.11 17.53 -13.91
CA PHE A 17 7.95 16.82 -13.36
C PHE A 17 6.81 17.81 -13.09
N SER A 18 5.66 17.55 -13.71
CA SER A 18 4.39 18.16 -13.34
C SER A 18 3.49 17.08 -12.73
N PRO A 19 2.89 17.32 -11.55
CA PRO A 19 1.90 16.42 -10.98
C PRO A 19 0.76 16.13 -11.94
N VAL A 20 0.22 14.90 -11.88
CA VAL A 20 -1.01 14.56 -12.63
C VAL A 20 -2.19 15.39 -12.11
N LYS A 21 -2.19 15.64 -10.81
CA LYS A 21 -3.21 16.39 -10.08
C LYS A 21 -2.64 16.84 -8.74
N THR A 22 -3.07 18.00 -8.28
CA THR A 22 -2.90 18.45 -6.90
C THR A 22 -4.26 18.74 -6.26
N LEU A 23 -4.37 18.55 -4.95
CA LEU A 23 -5.58 18.85 -4.19
C LEU A 23 -5.21 19.23 -2.74
N PRO A 24 -5.59 20.43 -2.25
CA PRO A 24 -5.41 20.76 -0.84
C PRO A 24 -6.31 19.87 0.03
N THR A 25 -5.84 19.55 1.23
CA THR A 25 -6.65 18.87 2.24
C THR A 25 -6.68 19.67 3.52
N ASP A 26 -7.89 19.96 4.02
CA ASP A 26 -8.10 20.63 5.31
C ASP A 26 -7.96 19.66 6.50
N LYS A 27 -7.88 18.34 6.22
CA LYS A 27 -7.60 17.33 7.24
C LYS A 27 -6.24 17.62 7.89
N ARG A 28 -6.16 17.46 9.20
CA ARG A 28 -4.92 17.53 9.95
C ARG A 28 -4.00 16.35 9.60
N VAL A 29 -2.81 16.61 9.08
CA VAL A 29 -1.79 15.61 8.75
C VAL A 29 -0.61 15.74 9.71
N ARG A 30 -0.24 14.63 10.34
CA ARG A 30 0.88 14.56 11.30
C ARG A 30 1.83 13.42 10.97
N GLY A 31 3.12 13.65 11.16
CA GLY A 31 4.15 12.64 10.95
C GLY A 31 5.06 12.51 12.17
N PHE A 32 5.37 11.27 12.55
CA PHE A 32 6.19 10.96 13.70
C PHE A 32 7.44 10.18 13.31
N LEU A 33 8.59 10.59 13.81
CA LEU A 33 9.86 9.90 13.67
C LEU A 33 10.54 9.84 15.03
N ASN A 34 11.10 8.69 15.41
CA ASN A 34 11.70 8.45 16.72
C ASN A 34 10.78 8.87 17.88
N GLN A 35 9.46 8.67 17.75
CA GLN A 35 8.43 9.12 18.70
C GLN A 35 8.27 10.65 18.84
N HIS A 36 8.95 11.45 18.03
CA HIS A 36 8.81 12.90 17.98
C HIS A 36 7.95 13.35 16.79
N LEU A 37 7.14 14.37 17.02
CA LEU A 37 6.31 15.00 15.99
C LEU A 37 7.19 15.83 15.05
N LEU A 38 7.27 15.45 13.77
CA LEU A 38 8.06 16.15 12.76
C LEU A 38 7.32 17.34 12.16
N PHE A 39 6.03 17.19 11.90
CA PHE A 39 5.17 18.23 11.34
C PHE A 39 3.72 17.98 11.76
N ASP A 40 2.95 19.07 11.78
CA ASP A 40 1.54 19.09 12.14
C ASP A 40 0.84 20.21 11.35
N THR A 41 0.04 19.82 10.35
CA THR A 41 -0.49 20.76 9.37
C THR A 41 -1.95 20.46 9.04
N THR A 42 -2.75 21.49 8.78
CA THR A 42 -4.07 21.37 8.11
C THR A 42 -4.02 21.94 6.69
N ALA A 43 -2.81 22.12 6.15
CA ALA A 43 -2.53 22.74 4.86
C ALA A 43 -1.66 21.82 3.98
N ALA A 44 -1.71 20.50 4.23
CA ALA A 44 -1.05 19.53 3.37
C ALA A 44 -1.66 19.54 1.95
N LEU A 45 -0.82 19.29 0.97
CA LEU A 45 -1.23 19.11 -0.42
C LEU A 45 -1.14 17.62 -0.79
N LEU A 46 -2.24 17.07 -1.31
CA LEU A 46 -2.25 15.76 -1.95
C LEU A 46 -1.76 15.92 -3.39
N VAL A 47 -0.67 15.24 -3.73
CA VAL A 47 -0.03 15.33 -5.05
C VAL A 47 0.00 13.97 -5.71
N TRP A 48 -0.65 13.83 -6.85
CA TRP A 48 -0.59 12.61 -7.67
C TRP A 48 0.67 12.65 -8.53
N GLU A 49 1.77 12.15 -7.96
CA GLU A 49 3.05 11.96 -8.67
C GLU A 49 2.95 10.90 -9.78
N HIS A 50 1.88 10.10 -9.74
CA HIS A 50 1.43 9.16 -10.75
C HIS A 50 -0.10 9.02 -10.67
N LYS A 51 -0.72 8.38 -11.66
CA LYS A 51 -2.18 8.30 -11.83
C LYS A 51 -2.98 7.45 -10.82
N PHE A 52 -2.34 6.89 -9.78
CA PHE A 52 -2.95 5.81 -8.98
C PHE A 52 -3.35 6.24 -7.56
N PHE A 53 -2.52 7.02 -6.88
CA PHE A 53 -2.80 7.52 -5.54
C PHE A 53 -1.96 8.77 -5.26
N PRO A 54 -2.39 9.64 -4.33
CA PRO A 54 -1.66 10.83 -3.97
C PRO A 54 -0.51 10.54 -3.00
N GLN A 55 0.34 11.54 -2.82
CA GLN A 55 1.35 11.65 -1.78
C GLN A 55 1.12 12.94 -0.98
N TYR A 56 1.39 12.94 0.32
CA TYR A 56 1.40 14.19 1.09
C TYR A 56 2.64 15.01 0.77
N TRP A 57 2.41 16.30 0.55
CA TRP A 57 3.40 17.35 0.51
C TRP A 57 3.06 18.35 1.61
N ILE A 58 4.02 18.62 2.48
CA ILE A 58 3.82 19.33 3.75
C ILE A 58 4.43 20.73 3.65
N PRO A 59 3.72 21.82 4.01
CA PRO A 59 4.32 23.15 4.07
C PRO A 59 5.58 23.16 4.95
N ARG A 60 6.68 23.73 4.45
CA ARG A 60 7.95 23.78 5.19
C ARG A 60 7.82 24.48 6.54
N ALA A 61 6.92 25.45 6.63
CA ALA A 61 6.61 26.23 7.82
C ALA A 61 5.95 25.42 8.95
N ASP A 62 5.31 24.29 8.62
CA ASP A 62 4.55 23.47 9.58
C ASP A 62 5.38 22.33 10.19
N PHE A 63 6.68 22.25 9.83
CA PHE A 63 7.61 21.36 10.51
C PHE A 63 7.98 21.92 11.87
N THR A 64 7.99 21.05 12.87
CA THR A 64 8.26 21.44 14.26
C THR A 64 9.75 21.75 14.46
N ALA A 65 10.06 22.38 15.59
CA ALA A 65 11.45 22.59 16.01
C ALA A 65 12.23 21.30 16.27
N ALA A 66 11.56 20.13 16.38
CA ALA A 66 12.22 18.84 16.54
C ALA A 66 12.80 18.30 15.23
N ALA A 67 12.25 18.72 14.08
CA ALA A 67 12.70 18.31 12.77
C ALA A 67 14.02 18.99 12.38
N VAL A 68 15.05 18.20 12.07
CA VAL A 68 16.36 18.66 11.61
C VAL A 68 16.53 18.29 10.13
N PHE A 69 16.88 19.28 9.31
CA PHE A 69 17.05 19.11 7.87
C PHE A 69 18.53 19.20 7.53
N ASP A 70 19.13 18.04 7.25
CA ASP A 70 20.52 17.95 6.81
C ASP A 70 20.53 17.90 5.27
N LYS A 71 21.05 18.96 4.63
CA LYS A 71 21.06 19.05 3.16
C LYS A 71 21.99 18.00 2.57
N ASP A 72 21.49 17.22 1.61
CA ASP A 72 22.33 16.23 0.94
C ASP A 72 23.33 16.92 -0.01
N GLN A 73 24.44 16.24 -0.29
CA GLN A 73 25.36 16.67 -1.33
C GLN A 73 24.67 16.63 -2.69
N PRO A 74 24.85 17.65 -3.55
CA PRO A 74 24.37 17.63 -4.92
C PRO A 74 24.85 16.36 -5.63
N VAL A 75 23.90 15.64 -6.24
CA VAL A 75 24.25 14.65 -7.25
C VAL A 75 24.60 15.43 -8.52
N SER A 76 25.70 15.10 -9.18
CA SER A 76 26.20 15.83 -10.35
C SER A 76 25.09 16.18 -11.35
N GLY A 77 24.94 17.48 -11.65
CA GLY A 77 23.93 18.00 -12.57
C GLY A 77 22.53 18.21 -11.98
N ILE A 78 22.33 17.97 -10.67
CA ILE A 78 21.05 18.17 -9.97
C ILE A 78 21.28 19.12 -8.79
N GLU A 79 20.51 20.21 -8.70
CA GLU A 79 20.47 21.05 -7.49
C GLU A 79 19.97 20.19 -6.31
N SER A 80 20.75 20.08 -5.20
CA SER A 80 20.30 19.29 -4.04
C SER A 80 19.20 20.03 -3.29
N SER A 81 17.98 19.80 -3.72
CA SER A 81 16.78 20.06 -2.93
C SER A 81 16.42 18.85 -2.06
N THR A 82 17.25 17.80 -2.07
CA THR A 82 17.07 16.63 -1.20
C THR A 82 17.76 16.84 0.16
N TYR A 83 17.11 16.32 1.19
CA TYR A 83 17.51 16.43 2.58
C TYR A 83 17.37 15.08 3.26
N SER A 84 18.22 14.85 4.24
CA SER A 84 18.08 13.86 5.28
C SER A 84 17.37 14.50 6.46
N LEU A 85 16.14 14.05 6.75
CA LEU A 85 15.34 14.57 7.86
C LEU A 85 15.51 13.67 9.10
N THR A 86 15.92 14.26 10.20
CA THR A 86 16.16 13.59 11.49
C THR A 86 15.43 14.31 12.63
N THR A 87 15.51 13.77 13.85
CA THR A 87 15.02 14.42 15.08
C THR A 87 16.17 14.90 15.95
N LYS A 88 16.01 16.04 16.64
CA LYS A 88 17.01 16.55 17.60
C LYS A 88 17.27 15.60 18.78
N GLU A 89 16.25 14.83 19.15
CA GLU A 89 16.26 13.90 20.26
C GLU A 89 15.98 12.48 19.74
N GLY A 90 16.67 11.48 20.30
CA GLY A 90 16.58 10.08 19.90
C GLY A 90 17.91 9.34 20.05
N GLN A 91 17.89 8.15 20.66
CA GLN A 91 19.08 7.28 20.79
C GLN A 91 19.47 6.65 19.45
N GLU A 92 18.53 6.58 18.49
CA GLU A 92 18.75 6.06 17.13
C GLU A 92 18.67 7.19 16.09
N LYS A 93 19.68 7.28 15.22
CA LYS A 93 19.73 8.23 14.10
C LYS A 93 18.96 7.70 12.88
N LYS A 94 17.68 7.38 13.03
CA LYS A 94 16.84 7.12 11.86
C LYS A 94 16.71 8.43 11.08
N SER A 95 17.14 8.41 9.82
CA SER A 95 17.00 9.51 8.87
C SER A 95 15.97 9.14 7.82
N VAL A 96 15.13 10.10 7.43
CA VAL A 96 14.13 9.92 6.38
C VAL A 96 14.45 10.82 5.18
N PRO A 97 14.49 10.29 3.96
CA PRO A 97 14.69 11.12 2.77
C PRO A 97 13.55 12.13 2.60
N ALA A 98 13.90 13.37 2.30
CA ALA A 98 12.97 14.45 2.03
C ALA A 98 13.41 15.27 0.81
N LEU A 99 12.46 15.93 0.18
CA LEU A 99 12.65 16.88 -0.91
C LEU A 99 12.00 18.20 -0.50
N VAL A 100 12.76 19.29 -0.45
CA VAL A 100 12.28 20.63 -0.13
C VAL A 100 12.28 21.46 -1.39
N VAL A 101 11.14 22.02 -1.76
CA VAL A 101 11.06 22.90 -2.94
C VAL A 101 11.20 24.35 -2.47
N PRO A 102 12.23 25.09 -2.92
CA PRO A 102 12.45 26.47 -2.49
C PRO A 102 11.28 27.38 -2.83
N GLU A 103 11.04 28.41 -2.01
CA GLU A 103 10.05 29.47 -2.29
C GLU A 103 10.32 30.22 -3.59
N SER A 104 11.60 30.29 -3.99
CA SER A 104 12.04 30.92 -5.23
C SER A 104 11.82 30.05 -6.47
N PHE A 105 11.42 28.79 -6.32
CA PHE A 105 11.16 27.90 -7.44
C PHE A 105 9.77 28.20 -8.02
N ASP A 106 9.69 28.56 -9.30
CA ASP A 106 8.43 28.91 -9.96
C ASP A 106 7.62 27.65 -10.31
N HIS A 107 6.99 27.07 -9.28
CA HIS A 107 6.20 25.85 -9.39
C HIS A 107 5.09 25.82 -8.33
N GLU A 108 4.00 25.09 -8.60
CA GLU A 108 2.89 24.92 -7.64
C GLU A 108 3.28 24.22 -6.33
N LEU A 109 4.47 23.62 -6.27
CA LEU A 109 4.98 22.87 -5.12
C LEU A 109 5.97 23.69 -4.28
N LYS A 110 6.19 24.96 -4.62
CA LYS A 110 7.11 25.84 -3.87
C LYS A 110 6.71 25.93 -2.40
N GLY A 111 7.72 25.99 -1.53
CA GLY A 111 7.52 26.03 -0.08
C GLY A 111 7.08 24.70 0.54
N LEU A 112 6.85 23.65 -0.26
CA LEU A 112 6.43 22.34 0.23
C LEU A 112 7.61 21.37 0.38
N VAL A 113 7.42 20.38 1.25
CA VAL A 113 8.34 19.30 1.54
C VAL A 113 7.66 17.97 1.25
N LYS A 114 8.26 17.16 0.39
CA LYS A 114 7.90 15.76 0.20
C LYS A 114 8.77 14.89 1.09
N VAL A 115 8.14 14.16 2.00
CA VAL A 115 8.82 13.15 2.84
C VAL A 115 8.57 11.77 2.26
N GLU A 116 9.60 10.91 2.24
CA GLU A 116 9.47 9.50 1.84
C GLU A 116 8.52 8.79 2.79
N PHE A 117 7.33 8.43 2.30
CA PHE A 117 6.21 8.03 3.13
C PHE A 117 6.55 6.80 3.99
N LYS A 118 7.20 5.81 3.36
CA LYS A 118 7.57 4.53 4.01
C LYS A 118 8.70 4.64 5.02
N SER A 119 9.39 5.78 5.06
CA SER A 119 10.53 5.98 5.94
C SER A 119 10.15 6.60 7.29
N ILE A 120 9.02 7.30 7.40
CA ILE A 120 8.52 7.78 8.69
C ILE A 120 8.05 6.61 9.57
N ASP A 121 7.94 6.78 10.89
CA ASP A 121 7.42 5.71 11.76
C ASP A 121 5.89 5.62 11.70
N ALA A 122 5.21 6.76 11.74
CA ALA A 122 3.76 6.82 11.60
C ALA A 122 3.29 8.12 10.93
N TRP A 123 2.26 7.99 10.10
CA TRP A 123 1.47 9.10 9.55
C TRP A 123 0.07 9.06 10.14
N TYR A 124 -0.51 10.23 10.41
CA TYR A 124 -1.90 10.34 10.85
C TYR A 124 -2.65 11.37 10.01
N GLU A 125 -3.86 11.02 9.58
CA GLU A 125 -4.92 11.95 9.19
C GLU A 125 -5.88 12.08 10.37
N GLU A 126 -6.06 13.29 10.88
CA GLU A 126 -6.70 13.52 12.17
C GLU A 126 -6.05 12.64 13.24
N LEU A 127 -6.80 11.69 13.81
CA LEU A 127 -6.33 10.69 14.76
C LEU A 127 -6.18 9.29 14.15
N ALA A 128 -6.52 9.12 12.86
CA ALA A 128 -6.45 7.84 12.18
C ALA A 128 -5.07 7.65 11.54
N GLU A 129 -4.43 6.53 11.83
CA GLU A 129 -3.16 6.17 11.20
C GLU A 129 -3.36 5.93 9.70
N VAL A 130 -2.47 6.49 8.88
CA VAL A 130 -2.47 6.30 7.43
C VAL A 130 -1.49 5.17 7.10
N LEU A 131 -2.04 4.07 6.61
CA LEU A 131 -1.26 2.87 6.30
C LEU A 131 -0.77 2.88 4.85
N PHE A 132 0.49 2.51 4.61
CA PHE A 132 1.13 2.28 3.30
C PHE A 132 1.28 3.49 2.36
N HIS A 133 0.22 4.27 2.13
CA HIS A 133 0.23 5.55 1.41
C HIS A 133 -1.06 6.36 1.69
N PRO A 134 -1.09 7.67 1.38
CA PRO A 134 -2.30 8.50 1.53
C PRO A 134 -3.48 7.96 0.73
N LYS A 135 -4.68 8.03 1.32
CA LYS A 135 -5.91 7.66 0.62
C LYS A 135 -6.25 8.71 -0.44
N ASP A 136 -6.66 8.25 -1.61
CA ASP A 136 -7.26 9.09 -2.64
C ASP A 136 -8.70 9.46 -2.18
N PRO A 137 -9.04 10.75 -2.01
CA PRO A 137 -10.37 11.16 -1.57
C PRO A 137 -11.52 10.76 -2.49
N PHE A 138 -11.22 10.38 -3.74
CA PHE A 138 -12.21 9.92 -4.73
C PHE A 138 -12.25 8.40 -4.87
N HIS A 139 -11.41 7.69 -4.13
CA HIS A 139 -11.45 6.23 -4.10
C HIS A 139 -12.55 5.77 -3.13
N ARG A 140 -13.42 4.88 -3.63
CA ARG A 140 -14.49 4.28 -2.84
C ARG A 140 -14.36 2.77 -2.84
N VAL A 141 -14.76 2.18 -1.71
CA VAL A 141 -14.91 0.74 -1.51
C VAL A 141 -16.34 0.50 -1.06
N ASP A 142 -17.16 -0.06 -1.94
CA ASP A 142 -18.55 -0.41 -1.65
C ASP A 142 -18.61 -1.89 -1.26
N LEU A 143 -19.06 -2.16 -0.04
CA LEU A 143 -19.24 -3.50 0.51
C LEU A 143 -20.74 -3.83 0.54
N LEU A 144 -21.20 -4.67 -0.39
CA LEU A 144 -22.62 -4.98 -0.56
C LEU A 144 -22.89 -6.43 -0.15
N PRO A 145 -23.55 -6.69 0.99
CA PRO A 145 -24.07 -8.00 1.30
C PRO A 145 -24.94 -8.52 0.16
N SER A 146 -24.76 -9.77 -0.21
CA SER A 146 -25.32 -10.36 -1.42
C SER A 146 -25.82 -11.77 -1.15
N GLY A 147 -27.03 -12.08 -1.63
CA GLY A 147 -27.60 -13.43 -1.66
C GLY A 147 -27.19 -14.26 -2.88
N ARG A 148 -26.33 -13.72 -3.75
CA ARG A 148 -25.87 -14.41 -4.96
C ARG A 148 -25.02 -15.64 -4.62
N GLN A 149 -25.14 -16.67 -5.45
CA GLN A 149 -24.44 -17.94 -5.26
C GLN A 149 -23.09 -17.89 -5.94
N VAL A 150 -22.02 -18.13 -5.19
CA VAL A 150 -20.65 -18.18 -5.72
C VAL A 150 -20.07 -19.58 -5.55
N LYS A 151 -19.47 -20.08 -6.63
CA LYS A 151 -18.69 -21.32 -6.68
C LYS A 151 -17.31 -21.03 -7.27
N VAL A 152 -16.26 -21.61 -6.68
CA VAL A 152 -14.87 -21.42 -7.10
C VAL A 152 -14.18 -22.77 -7.29
N GLU A 153 -13.46 -22.91 -8.40
CA GLU A 153 -12.69 -24.11 -8.77
C GLU A 153 -11.22 -23.75 -9.00
N VAL A 154 -10.34 -24.61 -8.49
CA VAL A 154 -8.87 -24.55 -8.68
C VAL A 154 -8.41 -25.93 -9.13
N GLU A 155 -7.66 -26.00 -10.23
CA GLU A 155 -7.15 -27.27 -10.80
C GLU A 155 -8.24 -28.35 -10.95
N GLY A 156 -9.48 -27.99 -11.28
CA GLY A 156 -10.60 -28.92 -11.46
C GLY A 156 -11.33 -29.33 -10.17
N ALA A 157 -10.82 -28.96 -8.99
CA ALA A 157 -11.50 -29.19 -7.71
C ALA A 157 -12.30 -27.96 -7.29
N VAL A 158 -13.56 -28.15 -6.90
CA VAL A 158 -14.35 -27.10 -6.24
C VAL A 158 -13.74 -26.85 -4.87
N VAL A 159 -13.18 -25.67 -4.65
CA VAL A 159 -12.51 -25.25 -3.40
C VAL A 159 -13.37 -24.33 -2.55
N ALA A 160 -14.40 -23.72 -3.12
CA ALA A 160 -15.42 -23.00 -2.38
C ALA A 160 -16.78 -23.09 -3.09
N ASP A 161 -17.84 -23.25 -2.32
CA ASP A 161 -19.22 -23.24 -2.83
C ASP A 161 -20.15 -22.75 -1.72
N THR A 162 -20.91 -21.70 -2.02
CA THR A 162 -21.88 -21.13 -1.07
C THR A 162 -23.19 -21.91 -1.01
N ALA A 163 -23.46 -22.81 -1.97
CA ALA A 163 -24.65 -23.68 -2.02
C ALA A 163 -26.02 -22.98 -1.78
N GLY A 164 -26.11 -21.65 -1.94
CA GLY A 164 -27.31 -20.88 -1.63
C GLY A 164 -27.47 -20.42 -0.18
N GLU A 165 -26.52 -20.73 0.71
CA GLU A 165 -26.52 -20.31 2.12
C GLU A 165 -26.25 -18.80 2.31
N GLY A 166 -25.88 -18.10 1.23
CA GLY A 166 -25.65 -16.66 1.24
C GLY A 166 -24.37 -16.27 1.98
N GLY A 167 -24.40 -15.13 2.68
CA GLY A 167 -23.25 -14.61 3.45
C GLY A 167 -22.12 -14.05 2.59
N VAL A 168 -22.35 -13.85 1.30
CA VAL A 168 -21.37 -13.30 0.36
C VAL A 168 -21.37 -11.78 0.44
N VAL A 169 -20.20 -11.15 0.32
CA VAL A 169 -20.07 -9.72 0.10
C VAL A 169 -19.55 -9.47 -1.31
N SER A 170 -20.30 -8.67 -2.08
CA SER A 170 -19.86 -8.11 -3.35
C SER A 170 -19.11 -6.81 -3.07
N LEU A 171 -17.80 -6.80 -3.34
CA LEU A 171 -16.95 -5.64 -3.15
C LEU A 171 -16.72 -4.96 -4.50
N TRP A 172 -16.98 -3.66 -4.55
CA TRP A 172 -16.71 -2.80 -5.71
C TRP A 172 -15.77 -1.68 -5.30
N GLU A 173 -14.74 -1.46 -6.12
CA GLU A 173 -13.66 -0.55 -5.77
C GLU A 173 -13.31 0.31 -6.98
N THR A 174 -13.06 1.61 -6.76
CA THR A 174 -12.72 2.54 -7.84
C THR A 174 -11.56 2.01 -8.68
N ASN A 175 -11.79 1.85 -10.00
CA ASN A 175 -10.85 1.33 -11.00
C ASN A 175 -10.51 -0.17 -10.91
N PHE A 176 -11.24 -0.96 -10.14
CA PHE A 176 -11.05 -2.42 -10.06
C PHE A 176 -12.33 -3.19 -10.43
N PRO A 177 -12.21 -4.42 -10.97
CA PRO A 177 -13.38 -5.25 -11.21
C PRO A 177 -13.96 -5.73 -9.87
N GLY A 178 -15.27 -6.02 -9.86
CA GLY A 178 -15.96 -6.55 -8.68
C GLY A 178 -15.28 -7.80 -8.12
N ARG A 179 -15.35 -7.95 -6.79
CA ARG A 179 -14.78 -9.08 -6.05
C ARG A 179 -15.85 -9.72 -5.16
N TRP A 180 -15.73 -11.02 -4.96
CA TRP A 180 -16.66 -11.81 -4.16
C TRP A 180 -15.93 -12.34 -2.94
N TYR A 181 -16.38 -11.90 -1.77
CA TYR A 181 -15.88 -12.35 -0.47
C TYR A 181 -16.85 -13.38 0.09
N LEU A 182 -16.35 -14.59 0.32
CA LEU A 182 -17.12 -15.75 0.74
C LEU A 182 -16.92 -15.99 2.24
N PRO A 183 -17.95 -16.47 2.96
CA PRO A 183 -17.81 -16.87 4.35
C PRO A 183 -16.91 -18.10 4.45
N GLY A 184 -16.17 -18.22 5.57
CA GLY A 184 -15.29 -19.36 5.82
C GLY A 184 -16.01 -20.72 5.81
N THR A 185 -17.32 -20.76 6.03
CA THR A 185 -18.15 -21.97 5.95
C THR A 185 -18.33 -22.48 4.53
N ALA A 186 -18.23 -21.61 3.52
CA ALA A 186 -18.28 -21.99 2.10
C ALA A 186 -16.94 -22.52 1.58
N ILE A 187 -15.86 -22.44 2.37
CA ILE A 187 -14.50 -22.80 1.96
C ILE A 187 -14.20 -24.25 2.32
N ARG A 188 -13.64 -25.00 1.35
CA ARG A 188 -13.16 -26.36 1.56
C ARG A 188 -11.69 -26.35 2.01
N TRP A 189 -11.50 -26.14 3.31
CA TRP A 189 -10.20 -25.93 3.95
C TRP A 189 -9.16 -27.03 3.70
N GLN A 190 -9.57 -28.25 3.38
CA GLN A 190 -8.65 -29.35 3.06
C GLN A 190 -7.70 -29.02 1.89
N TYR A 191 -8.14 -28.16 0.96
CA TYR A 191 -7.37 -27.74 -0.20
C TYR A 191 -6.47 -26.53 0.08
N LEU A 192 -6.57 -25.86 1.23
CA LEU A 192 -5.86 -24.61 1.49
C LEU A 192 -4.74 -24.75 2.51
N ARG A 193 -3.63 -24.04 2.30
CA ARG A 193 -2.50 -23.92 3.24
C ARG A 193 -2.16 -22.45 3.44
N LYS A 194 -1.85 -22.05 4.68
CA LYS A 194 -1.49 -20.66 4.97
C LYS A 194 -0.22 -20.31 4.20
N SER A 195 -0.22 -19.13 3.60
CA SER A 195 0.96 -18.51 2.99
C SER A 195 1.54 -17.48 3.96
N ASP A 196 2.86 -17.34 3.96
CA ASP A 196 3.57 -16.31 4.71
C ASP A 196 3.48 -14.92 4.03
N THR A 197 2.99 -14.88 2.78
CA THR A 197 2.79 -13.64 2.04
C THR A 197 1.86 -12.70 2.80
N LYS A 198 2.25 -11.43 2.89
CA LYS A 198 1.41 -10.33 3.35
C LYS A 198 1.50 -9.17 2.35
N THR A 199 0.40 -8.47 2.14
CA THR A 199 0.41 -7.22 1.34
C THR A 199 -0.38 -6.14 2.04
N GLY A 200 -0.09 -4.89 1.69
CA GLY A 200 -0.70 -3.72 2.33
C GLY A 200 -1.65 -2.96 1.41
N CYS A 201 -2.80 -2.56 1.94
CA CYS A 201 -3.74 -1.65 1.29
C CYS A 201 -4.18 -0.56 2.27
N PRO A 202 -4.10 0.74 1.94
CA PRO A 202 -4.58 1.80 2.82
C PRO A 202 -6.08 1.72 3.10
N TYR A 203 -6.85 1.19 2.15
CA TYR A 203 -8.31 1.14 2.24
C TYR A 203 -8.81 -0.08 2.98
N LYS A 204 -8.08 -1.20 2.95
CA LYS A 204 -8.54 -2.50 3.48
C LYS A 204 -7.69 -3.06 4.60
N GLY A 205 -6.47 -2.55 4.80
CA GLY A 205 -5.53 -3.03 5.81
C GLY A 205 -4.53 -4.04 5.24
N GLN A 206 -3.98 -4.89 6.10
CA GLN A 206 -3.01 -5.91 5.70
C GLN A 206 -3.74 -7.19 5.23
N ALA A 207 -3.51 -7.55 3.98
CA ALA A 207 -3.99 -8.80 3.42
C ALA A 207 -3.07 -9.97 3.81
N SER A 208 -3.68 -11.11 4.08
CA SER A 208 -3.05 -12.40 4.32
C SER A 208 -3.53 -13.40 3.28
N TYR A 209 -2.74 -14.45 3.03
CA TYR A 209 -2.97 -15.33 1.89
C TYR A 209 -3.05 -16.81 2.26
N TYR A 210 -3.74 -17.58 1.41
CA TYR A 210 -3.65 -19.04 1.36
C TYR A 210 -3.22 -19.49 -0.04
N ASP A 211 -2.39 -20.53 -0.06
CA ASP A 211 -2.10 -21.35 -1.24
C ASP A 211 -3.20 -22.41 -1.39
N ALA A 212 -3.48 -22.85 -2.62
CA ALA A 212 -4.26 -24.06 -2.86
C ALA A 212 -3.35 -25.23 -3.22
N VAL A 213 -3.63 -26.40 -2.65
CA VAL A 213 -2.96 -27.67 -2.96
C VAL A 213 -4.04 -28.67 -3.38
N VAL A 214 -4.05 -29.04 -4.67
CA VAL A 214 -5.01 -29.96 -5.28
C VAL A 214 -4.23 -31.04 -6.02
N ASP A 215 -4.42 -32.31 -5.65
CA ASP A 215 -3.76 -33.47 -6.25
C ASP A 215 -2.22 -33.30 -6.39
N GLY A 216 -1.59 -32.72 -5.36
CA GLY A 216 -0.15 -32.46 -5.31
C GLY A 216 0.33 -31.23 -6.08
N LYS A 217 -0.55 -30.52 -6.80
CA LYS A 217 -0.24 -29.26 -7.44
C LYS A 217 -0.53 -28.08 -6.52
N GLU A 218 0.44 -27.19 -6.40
CA GLU A 218 0.32 -25.99 -5.58
C GLU A 218 0.06 -24.75 -6.46
N VAL A 219 -0.93 -23.93 -6.09
CA VAL A 219 -1.20 -22.61 -6.65
C VAL A 219 -1.00 -21.57 -5.55
N LYS A 220 0.11 -20.84 -5.63
CA LYS A 220 0.50 -19.85 -4.63
C LYS A 220 -0.45 -18.66 -4.55
N ASP A 221 -0.67 -18.16 -3.33
CA ASP A 221 -1.42 -16.94 -2.99
C ASP A 221 -2.74 -16.84 -3.77
N VAL A 222 -3.53 -17.91 -3.77
CA VAL A 222 -4.77 -18.00 -4.57
C VAL A 222 -5.94 -17.34 -3.85
N VAL A 223 -5.95 -17.38 -2.51
CA VAL A 223 -6.94 -16.73 -1.66
C VAL A 223 -6.26 -15.57 -0.92
N TRP A 224 -6.95 -14.44 -0.79
CA TRP A 224 -6.60 -13.41 0.17
C TRP A 224 -7.76 -13.12 1.14
N TYR A 225 -7.41 -12.61 2.31
CA TYR A 225 -8.34 -12.20 3.35
C TYR A 225 -7.71 -11.12 4.23
N TYR A 226 -8.54 -10.42 4.99
CA TYR A 226 -8.10 -9.39 5.94
C TYR A 226 -8.45 -9.83 7.36
N GLU A 227 -7.43 -10.10 8.16
CA GLU A 227 -7.59 -10.49 9.56
C GLU A 227 -8.06 -9.30 10.41
N ASN A 228 -7.42 -8.15 10.20
CA ASN A 228 -7.73 -6.88 10.84
C ASN A 228 -7.94 -5.81 9.76
N PRO A 229 -9.10 -5.82 9.07
CA PRO A 229 -9.38 -4.79 8.08
C PRO A 229 -9.53 -3.42 8.73
N THR A 230 -9.40 -2.37 7.92
CA THR A 230 -9.73 -1.00 8.33
C THR A 230 -11.21 -0.90 8.71
N GLN A 231 -11.58 0.17 9.41
CA GLN A 231 -12.99 0.44 9.75
C GLN A 231 -13.89 0.52 8.51
N GLU A 232 -13.42 1.18 7.44
CA GLU A 232 -14.13 1.29 6.16
C GLU A 232 -14.37 -0.08 5.50
N SER A 233 -13.47 -1.04 5.76
CA SER A 233 -13.56 -2.40 5.21
C SER A 233 -13.94 -3.45 6.25
N ALA A 234 -14.53 -3.06 7.39
CA ALA A 234 -14.87 -3.99 8.47
C ALA A 234 -15.86 -5.09 8.02
N GLY A 235 -16.70 -4.80 7.02
CA GLY A 235 -17.69 -5.75 6.48
C GLY A 235 -17.11 -6.97 5.77
N ILE A 236 -15.81 -7.00 5.46
CA ILE A 236 -15.13 -8.18 4.89
C ILE A 236 -14.26 -8.94 5.90
N LYS A 237 -14.34 -8.59 7.19
CA LYS A 237 -13.62 -9.31 8.25
C LYS A 237 -14.08 -10.77 8.29
N GLY A 238 -13.13 -11.70 8.29
CA GLY A 238 -13.43 -13.14 8.33
C GLY A 238 -13.97 -13.72 7.01
N LEU A 239 -13.95 -12.95 5.92
CA LEU A 239 -14.33 -13.41 4.59
C LEU A 239 -13.10 -13.60 3.69
N TYR A 240 -13.25 -14.44 2.67
CA TYR A 240 -12.16 -14.90 1.80
C TYR A 240 -12.48 -14.61 0.34
N CYS A 241 -11.51 -14.11 -0.41
CA CYS A 241 -11.66 -13.82 -1.83
C CYS A 241 -10.56 -14.53 -2.64
N PHE A 242 -10.90 -14.96 -3.85
CA PHE A 242 -10.00 -15.69 -4.73
C PHE A 242 -9.52 -14.81 -5.89
N TYR A 243 -8.27 -15.01 -6.33
CA TYR A 243 -7.74 -14.32 -7.50
C TYR A 243 -8.38 -14.81 -8.80
N PRO A 244 -9.13 -13.95 -9.50
CA PRO A 244 -9.88 -14.36 -10.68
C PRO A 244 -8.98 -14.83 -11.82
N ASP A 245 -7.72 -14.39 -11.88
CA ASP A 245 -6.72 -14.86 -12.86
C ASP A 245 -6.11 -16.23 -12.51
N LYS A 246 -6.34 -16.74 -11.29
CA LYS A 246 -5.83 -18.03 -10.81
C LYS A 246 -6.91 -19.11 -10.65
N VAL A 247 -8.19 -18.73 -10.71
CA VAL A 247 -9.31 -19.64 -10.43
C VAL A 247 -10.39 -19.54 -11.50
N ARG A 248 -11.30 -20.53 -11.52
CA ARG A 248 -12.60 -20.38 -12.18
C ARG A 248 -13.63 -19.99 -11.16
N THR A 249 -14.51 -19.06 -11.52
CA THR A 249 -15.57 -18.59 -10.62
C THR A 249 -16.88 -18.55 -11.36
N TRP A 250 -17.92 -19.08 -10.73
CA TRP A 250 -19.30 -18.97 -11.18
C TRP A 250 -20.08 -18.13 -10.20
N VAL A 251 -20.90 -17.23 -10.73
CA VAL A 251 -21.86 -16.45 -9.96
C VAL A 251 -23.25 -16.71 -10.52
N ASP A 252 -24.15 -17.22 -9.69
CA ASP A 252 -25.49 -17.68 -10.08
C ASP A 252 -25.45 -18.65 -11.28
N GLY A 253 -24.50 -19.59 -11.24
CA GLY A 253 -24.29 -20.60 -12.28
C GLY A 253 -23.60 -20.10 -13.55
N LYS A 254 -23.30 -18.81 -13.69
CA LYS A 254 -22.60 -18.24 -14.85
C LYS A 254 -21.12 -18.03 -14.55
N GLU A 255 -20.23 -18.61 -15.36
CA GLU A 255 -18.79 -18.39 -15.23
C GLU A 255 -18.47 -16.91 -15.53
N ILE A 256 -17.74 -16.26 -14.62
CA ILE A 256 -17.31 -14.87 -14.80
C ILE A 256 -15.92 -14.81 -15.44
N GLU A 257 -15.63 -13.71 -16.11
CA GLU A 257 -14.33 -13.49 -16.75
C GLU A 257 -13.20 -13.44 -15.71
N ARG A 258 -12.05 -14.01 -16.08
CA ARG A 258 -10.83 -14.07 -15.26
C ARG A 258 -10.02 -12.77 -15.31
N VAL A 259 -10.65 -11.68 -14.88
CA VAL A 259 -10.03 -10.35 -14.86
C VAL A 259 -9.18 -10.17 -13.61
N GLY A 260 -7.87 -10.46 -13.74
CA GLY A 260 -6.86 -10.27 -12.69
C GLY A 260 -6.76 -8.83 -12.17
N MET A 261 -5.87 -8.59 -11.20
CA MET A 261 -5.59 -7.21 -10.78
C MET A 261 -4.97 -6.42 -11.94
N PRO A 262 -5.45 -5.20 -12.23
CA PRO A 262 -4.77 -4.30 -13.15
C PRO A 262 -3.32 -4.15 -12.69
N LYS A 263 -2.36 -4.57 -13.51
CA LYS A 263 -0.94 -4.39 -13.18
C LYS A 263 -0.64 -2.89 -13.24
N PRO A 264 -0.29 -2.22 -12.13
CA PRO A 264 0.22 -0.86 -12.21
C PRO A 264 1.57 -0.96 -12.93
N ARG A 265 1.63 -0.57 -14.20
CA ARG A 265 2.92 -0.26 -14.83
C ARG A 265 3.35 1.10 -14.28
N ILE A 266 4.06 1.09 -13.16
CA ILE A 266 4.83 2.24 -12.72
C ILE A 266 6.20 2.09 -13.37
N GLU A 267 6.44 2.83 -14.46
CA GLU A 267 7.80 2.93 -15.01
C GLU A 267 8.71 3.52 -13.93
N GLY A 268 9.79 2.80 -13.57
CA GLY A 268 10.84 3.30 -12.67
C GLY A 268 10.88 2.73 -11.24
N ILE A 269 9.90 1.94 -10.79
CA ILE A 269 9.97 1.26 -9.48
C ILE A 269 9.82 -0.25 -9.70
N ARG A 270 10.92 -1.01 -9.65
CA ARG A 270 10.85 -2.46 -9.46
C ARG A 270 10.13 -2.68 -8.14
N ALA A 271 8.94 -3.29 -8.18
CA ALA A 271 8.30 -3.82 -6.99
C ALA A 271 9.34 -4.67 -6.25
N ALA A 272 9.60 -4.36 -4.99
CA ALA A 272 10.48 -5.14 -4.17
C ALA A 272 9.89 -6.55 -4.08
N ARG A 273 10.51 -7.51 -4.75
CA ARG A 273 10.41 -8.90 -4.34
C ARG A 273 11.07 -8.96 -2.97
N GLU A 274 10.28 -9.21 -1.93
CA GLU A 274 10.82 -9.60 -0.63
C GLU A 274 11.68 -10.84 -0.84
N LYS A 275 12.93 -10.78 -0.36
CA LYS A 275 13.84 -11.92 -0.41
C LYS A 275 13.29 -13.00 0.53
N PRO A 276 13.31 -14.29 0.14
CA PRO A 276 12.96 -15.35 1.06
C PRO A 276 13.97 -15.38 2.22
N VAL A 277 13.46 -15.44 3.44
CA VAL A 277 14.24 -15.69 4.66
C VAL A 277 14.58 -17.17 4.67
N GLY A 278 15.88 -17.49 4.64
CA GLY A 278 16.36 -18.85 4.82
C GLY A 278 17.81 -19.00 4.40
N GLU A 279 18.73 -18.83 5.35
CA GLU A 279 19.97 -19.61 5.37
C GLU A 279 20.43 -19.79 6.81
N GLU A 280 20.31 -21.04 7.28
CA GLU A 280 20.77 -21.52 8.57
C GLU A 280 22.28 -21.32 8.72
N VAL A 281 22.68 -20.60 9.76
CA VAL A 281 24.06 -20.57 10.22
C VAL A 281 24.38 -21.92 10.87
N LYS A 282 25.08 -22.78 10.14
CA LYS A 282 25.79 -23.94 10.70
C LYS A 282 26.77 -23.45 11.77
N LYS A 283 26.44 -23.66 13.04
CA LYS A 283 27.42 -23.59 14.14
C LYS A 283 28.24 -24.87 14.13
N SER A 284 29.49 -24.74 13.69
CA SER A 284 30.56 -25.68 13.98
C SER A 284 30.86 -25.65 15.49
N GLY A 285 30.47 -26.70 16.20
CA GLY A 285 30.96 -27.00 17.54
C GLY A 285 32.19 -27.91 17.42
N CYS A 286 33.34 -27.38 17.83
CA CYS A 286 34.56 -28.15 18.08
C CYS A 286 34.76 -28.20 19.59
N GLY A 287 35.12 -29.38 20.13
CA GLY A 287 35.76 -29.48 21.44
C GLY A 287 35.15 -30.47 22.42
N CYS A 288 35.75 -31.66 22.45
CA CYS A 288 35.80 -32.68 23.52
C CYS A 288 34.58 -33.58 23.72
#